data_AF-A0A7Y5VJT9-F1
#
_entry.id   AF-A0A7Y5VJT9-F1
#
_cell.length_a   1.000
_cell.length_b   1.000
_cell.length_c   1.000
_cell.angle_alpha   90.00
_cell.angle_beta   90.00
_cell.angle_gamma   90.00
#
_symmetry.space_group_name_H-M   'P 1'
#
loop_
_entity.id
_entity.type
_entity.pdbx_description
1 polymer ?
#
loop_
_entity_poly.entity_id
_entity_poly.type
_entity_poly.pdbx_seq_one_letter_code
_entity_poly.pdbx_strand_id
1 'polypeptide(L)'
;MTIFNSKLRRSALIGGFAAAVSLSVWLCTGNLHVSAQQAPSGEHGGQAEPPAQGARNRGGLVAYPDREKAPQEVLDRGKATFGVNCAFCHGSDAGGGSVGPNLLRSEIVLQDKNGELIAPIVHGARVDRGMPKIDLTDAQVADVAAWLHSLKVSSRAVMTEKINIVVGDPNTGKDTFNRLCGSCHSVTGDLAGFAAKYSEPRAMQQAWLLPGMPAGRFPGAPAGPSVPLKVPPVTATVTPAKGAPVTGKLDAIDDFYVQVTTEDGVAHRFLRENDLPKVEIHDPLAAHRAMFRTIKDKEIHDITAYLVTLK
;
A
#
# COMPACT_ATOMS: atom_id res chain seq x y z
N MET A 1 12.22 32.27 -73.91
CA MET A 1 11.01 31.56 -74.37
C MET A 1 10.13 31.27 -73.16
N THR A 2 9.11 32.10 -72.91
CA THR A 2 7.67 31.87 -73.22
C THR A 2 7.02 30.99 -72.13
N ILE A 3 6.39 31.54 -71.07
CA ILE A 3 5.00 32.07 -70.95
C ILE A 3 3.91 31.06 -71.37
N PHE A 4 2.96 30.80 -70.44
CA PHE A 4 1.49 30.56 -70.55
C PHE A 4 1.09 29.64 -69.35
N ASN A 5 0.43 30.05 -68.27
CA ASN A 5 -0.86 30.73 -68.06
C ASN A 5 -2.06 30.03 -68.72
N SER A 6 -2.96 29.43 -67.93
CA SER A 6 -4.40 29.60 -68.16
C SER A 6 -5.25 29.19 -66.94
N LYS A 7 -6.18 30.10 -66.65
CA LYS A 7 -7.29 30.04 -65.69
C LYS A 7 -8.45 29.21 -66.27
N LEU A 8 -9.37 28.77 -65.41
CA LEU A 8 -10.85 28.90 -65.53
C LEU A 8 -11.48 28.30 -64.24
N ARG A 9 -12.09 29.03 -63.28
CA ARG A 9 -13.36 29.80 -63.19
C ARG A 9 -14.67 29.01 -63.40
N ARG A 10 -15.50 28.97 -62.33
CA ARG A 10 -16.98 29.21 -62.19
C ARG A 10 -17.37 28.83 -60.74
N SER A 11 -17.81 29.67 -59.80
CA SER A 11 -18.91 30.67 -59.69
C SER A 11 -20.33 30.09 -59.61
N ALA A 12 -20.93 30.12 -58.40
CA ALA A 12 -22.29 30.62 -58.05
C ALA A 12 -22.48 30.50 -56.51
N LEU A 13 -22.74 31.54 -55.68
CA LEU A 13 -23.96 32.39 -55.51
C LEU A 13 -25.17 31.54 -55.04
N ILE A 14 -25.97 31.80 -54.00
CA ILE A 14 -26.43 32.98 -53.22
C ILE A 14 -27.12 32.46 -51.93
N GLY A 15 -27.19 33.26 -50.87
CA GLY A 15 -28.29 33.15 -49.89
C GLY A 15 -27.97 33.69 -48.49
N GLY A 16 -28.09 35.01 -48.30
CA GLY A 16 -28.04 35.64 -46.98
C GLY A 16 -29.41 35.72 -46.32
N PHE A 17 -29.44 35.85 -45.00
CA PHE A 17 -30.40 36.68 -44.26
C PHE A 17 -29.77 37.10 -42.93
N ALA A 18 -29.69 38.41 -42.73
CA ALA A 18 -29.31 39.05 -41.48
C ALA A 18 -30.57 39.36 -40.67
N ALA A 19 -30.49 39.23 -39.35
CA ALA A 19 -31.30 40.01 -38.42
C ALA A 19 -30.51 40.20 -37.12
N ALA A 20 -30.37 41.46 -36.72
CA ALA A 20 -29.66 41.93 -35.55
C ALA A 20 -30.65 42.26 -34.41
N VAL A 21 -30.09 42.71 -33.27
CA VAL A 21 -30.73 43.49 -32.18
C VAL A 21 -31.38 42.59 -31.10
N SER A 22 -31.14 42.71 -29.78
CA SER A 22 -30.65 43.82 -28.95
C SER A 22 -30.01 43.33 -27.64
N LEU A 23 -29.06 44.11 -27.14
CA LEU A 23 -28.46 44.03 -25.81
C LEU A 23 -29.35 44.83 -24.83
N SER A 24 -29.58 44.33 -23.62
CA SER A 24 -30.16 45.13 -22.52
C SER A 24 -29.39 44.85 -21.24
N VAL A 25 -28.53 45.82 -20.91
CA VAL A 25 -27.83 45.95 -19.63
C VAL A 25 -28.79 46.66 -18.67
N TRP A 26 -29.01 46.07 -17.50
CA TRP A 26 -29.59 46.77 -16.35
C TRP A 26 -28.56 46.80 -15.22
N LEU A 27 -28.00 47.97 -14.97
CA LEU A 27 -27.38 48.32 -13.70
C LEU A 27 -28.48 48.80 -12.75
N CYS A 28 -28.64 48.15 -11.61
CA CYS A 28 -29.19 48.81 -10.42
C CYS A 28 -28.18 48.71 -9.28
N THR A 29 -27.74 49.89 -8.87
CA THR A 29 -26.94 50.24 -7.71
C THR A 29 -27.69 49.99 -6.39
N GLY A 30 -27.00 49.46 -5.38
CA GLY A 30 -27.47 49.44 -4.00
C GLY A 30 -26.37 49.01 -3.02
N ASN A 31 -25.80 49.98 -2.29
CA ASN A 31 -24.79 49.78 -1.26
C ASN A 31 -25.43 49.43 0.10
N LEU A 32 -24.80 48.46 0.78
CA LEU A 32 -24.52 48.35 2.23
C LEU A 32 -25.64 48.63 3.27
N HIS A 33 -26.00 47.63 4.09
CA HIS A 33 -25.40 47.44 5.43
C HIS A 33 -26.01 46.25 6.20
N VAL A 34 -25.15 45.65 7.01
CA VAL A 34 -25.31 44.49 7.89
C VAL A 34 -26.35 44.71 9.01
N SER A 35 -27.12 43.66 9.32
CA SER A 35 -27.57 43.39 10.69
C SER A 35 -27.56 41.89 10.95
N ALA A 36 -26.76 41.49 11.93
CA ALA A 36 -26.76 40.16 12.50
C ALA A 36 -27.91 40.09 13.52
N GLN A 37 -28.85 39.16 13.31
CA GLN A 37 -29.80 38.75 14.34
C GLN A 37 -29.47 37.31 14.76
N GLN A 38 -29.14 37.15 16.03
CA GLN A 38 -28.96 35.88 16.73
C GLN A 38 -30.24 35.04 16.71
N ALA A 39 -30.07 33.73 16.55
CA ALA A 39 -31.13 32.74 16.55
C ALA A 39 -31.76 32.55 17.94
N PRO A 40 -33.08 32.33 18.05
CA PRO A 40 -33.68 31.75 19.24
C PRO A 40 -33.61 30.22 19.18
N SER A 41 -33.14 29.66 20.29
CA SER A 41 -33.22 28.26 20.70
C SER A 41 -34.67 27.76 20.73
N GLY A 42 -34.91 26.60 20.13
CA GLY A 42 -36.17 25.88 20.23
C GLY A 42 -35.97 24.40 19.92
N GLU A 43 -35.81 23.60 20.96
CA GLU A 43 -35.95 22.14 20.90
C GLU A 43 -37.42 21.79 20.72
N HIS A 44 -37.77 21.00 19.70
CA HIS A 44 -38.93 20.12 19.74
C HIS A 44 -38.65 18.86 18.91
N GLY A 45 -38.84 17.71 19.57
CA GLY A 45 -38.47 16.40 19.08
C GLY A 45 -39.39 15.86 17.98
N GLY A 46 -38.77 15.10 17.09
CA GLY A 46 -39.40 14.12 16.22
C GLY A 46 -38.43 12.96 16.08
N GLN A 47 -38.86 11.77 16.49
CA GLN A 47 -38.10 10.53 16.35
C GLN A 47 -37.97 10.22 14.84
N ALA A 48 -36.75 10.33 14.33
CA ALA A 48 -36.37 9.79 13.03
C ALA A 48 -35.41 8.62 13.24
N GLU A 49 -35.81 7.46 12.74
CA GLU A 49 -35.01 6.23 12.69
C GLU A 49 -33.67 6.50 11.96
N PRO A 50 -32.52 6.06 12.50
CA PRO A 50 -31.23 6.32 11.85
C PRO A 50 -31.07 5.40 10.63
N PRO A 51 -30.69 5.93 9.45
CA PRO A 51 -30.33 5.08 8.32
C PRO A 51 -29.07 4.27 8.69
N ALA A 52 -29.09 3.00 8.30
CA ALA A 52 -28.03 2.02 8.55
C ALA A 52 -26.65 2.60 8.20
N GLN A 53 -25.73 2.48 9.15
CA GLN A 53 -24.37 2.99 9.06
C GLN A 53 -23.61 2.30 7.92
N GLY A 54 -23.52 2.99 6.77
CA GLY A 54 -22.50 2.71 5.77
C GLY A 54 -21.12 2.82 6.41
N ALA A 55 -20.31 1.79 6.21
CA ALA A 55 -19.00 1.62 6.81
C ALA A 55 -18.16 2.91 6.71
N ARG A 56 -17.75 3.42 7.87
CA ARG A 56 -16.80 4.53 7.98
C ARG A 56 -15.48 4.11 7.34
N ASN A 57 -15.20 4.65 6.17
CA ASN A 57 -13.96 4.46 5.45
C ASN A 57 -12.83 5.11 6.27
N ARG A 58 -12.12 4.31 7.07
CA ARG A 58 -10.93 4.74 7.82
C ARG A 58 -9.77 4.81 6.84
N GLY A 59 -9.21 6.02 6.72
CA GLY A 59 -8.14 6.39 5.78
C GLY A 59 -7.09 5.30 5.57
N GLY A 60 -7.10 4.75 4.35
CA GLY A 60 -6.01 3.98 3.77
C GLY A 60 -5.47 4.76 2.57
N LEU A 61 -4.17 4.57 2.30
CA LEU A 61 -3.45 4.96 1.08
C LEU A 61 -4.40 4.99 -0.12
N VAL A 62 -4.48 6.13 -0.84
CA VAL A 62 -5.42 6.40 -1.95
C VAL A 62 -5.82 5.10 -2.64
N ALA A 63 -6.90 4.50 -2.17
CA ALA A 63 -7.48 3.36 -2.81
C ALA A 63 -7.98 3.90 -4.14
N TYR A 64 -7.64 3.24 -5.24
CA TYR A 64 -8.29 3.54 -6.50
C TYR A 64 -9.80 3.61 -6.22
N PRO A 65 -10.49 4.71 -6.59
CA PRO A 65 -11.89 4.87 -6.25
C PRO A 65 -12.66 3.62 -6.69
N ASP A 66 -13.40 3.01 -5.76
CA ASP A 66 -14.24 1.86 -6.08
C ASP A 66 -15.33 2.34 -7.04
N ARG A 67 -15.22 1.89 -8.29
CA ARG A 67 -16.09 2.28 -9.40
C ARG A 67 -16.80 1.04 -9.88
N GLU A 68 -18.06 1.21 -10.24
CA GLU A 68 -18.82 0.16 -10.91
C GLU A 68 -18.06 -0.28 -12.16
N LYS A 69 -17.81 -1.59 -12.27
CA LYS A 69 -17.05 -2.13 -13.39
C LYS A 69 -17.89 -2.04 -14.65
N ALA A 70 -17.28 -1.53 -15.71
CA ALA A 70 -17.88 -1.58 -17.04
C ALA A 70 -18.15 -3.04 -17.47
N PRO A 71 -19.11 -3.27 -18.37
CA PRO A 71 -19.37 -4.58 -18.96
C PRO A 71 -18.10 -5.22 -19.55
N GLN A 72 -18.00 -6.56 -19.50
CA GLN A 72 -16.78 -7.27 -19.87
C GLN A 72 -16.35 -6.99 -21.32
N GLU A 73 -17.31 -6.84 -22.23
CA GLU A 73 -17.05 -6.51 -23.63
C GLU A 73 -16.42 -5.12 -23.82
N VAL A 74 -16.74 -4.15 -22.95
CA VAL A 74 -16.11 -2.82 -22.94
C VAL A 74 -14.65 -2.95 -22.49
N LEU A 75 -14.43 -3.71 -21.42
CA LEU A 75 -13.09 -3.96 -20.88
C LEU A 75 -12.19 -4.68 -21.88
N ASP A 76 -12.73 -5.64 -22.62
CA ASP A 76 -11.99 -6.40 -23.63
C ASP A 76 -11.60 -5.53 -24.82
N ARG A 77 -12.51 -4.67 -25.31
CA ARG A 77 -12.18 -3.69 -26.37
C ARG A 77 -11.17 -2.66 -25.89
N GLY A 78 -11.32 -2.16 -24.67
CA GLY A 78 -10.38 -1.24 -24.04
C GLY A 78 -8.99 -1.83 -23.92
N LYS A 79 -8.89 -3.07 -23.43
CA LYS A 79 -7.62 -3.82 -23.34
C LYS A 79 -6.97 -4.03 -24.70
N ALA A 80 -7.74 -4.42 -25.71
CA ALA A 80 -7.21 -4.63 -27.06
C ALA A 80 -6.68 -3.32 -27.65
N THR A 81 -7.45 -2.23 -27.52
CA THR A 81 -7.05 -0.90 -27.99
C THR A 81 -5.79 -0.41 -27.28
N PHE A 82 -5.72 -0.58 -25.96
CA PHE A 82 -4.54 -0.24 -25.17
C PHE A 82 -3.31 -1.07 -25.59
N GLY A 83 -3.48 -2.37 -25.82
CA GLY A 83 -2.42 -3.28 -26.23
C GLY A 83 -1.75 -2.85 -27.54
N VAL A 84 -2.55 -2.37 -28.51
CA VAL A 84 -2.05 -1.92 -29.82
C VAL A 84 -1.39 -0.54 -29.73
N ASN A 85 -1.96 0.38 -28.95
CA ASN A 85 -1.62 1.80 -29.06
C ASN A 85 -0.79 2.37 -27.91
N CYS A 86 -0.82 1.73 -26.73
CA CYS A 86 -0.32 2.32 -25.50
C CYS A 86 0.71 1.44 -24.78
N ALA A 87 0.58 0.11 -24.88
CA ALA A 87 1.37 -0.85 -24.12
C ALA A 87 2.88 -0.76 -24.39
N PHE A 88 3.29 -0.37 -25.60
CA PHE A 88 4.71 -0.21 -25.94
C PHE A 88 5.41 0.80 -25.03
N CYS A 89 4.75 1.93 -24.74
CA CYS A 89 5.31 2.96 -23.88
C CYS A 89 4.99 2.72 -22.40
N HIS A 90 3.74 2.38 -22.10
CA HIS A 90 3.20 2.37 -20.74
C HIS A 90 3.20 0.97 -20.08
N GLY A 91 3.77 -0.04 -20.73
CA GLY A 91 3.75 -1.42 -20.27
C GLY A 91 2.42 -2.12 -20.57
N SER A 92 2.44 -3.44 -20.75
CA SER A 92 1.24 -4.23 -21.07
C SER A 92 0.19 -4.25 -19.94
N ASP A 93 0.61 -3.93 -18.73
CA ASP A 93 -0.22 -3.82 -17.52
C ASP A 93 -0.52 -2.36 -17.13
N ALA A 94 -0.15 -1.39 -17.98
CA ALA A 94 -0.21 0.05 -17.69
C ALA A 94 0.64 0.49 -16.48
N GLY A 95 1.51 -0.38 -15.98
CA GLY A 95 2.39 -0.18 -14.83
C GLY A 95 3.63 0.68 -15.12
N GLY A 96 3.79 1.14 -16.36
CA GLY A 96 4.91 1.94 -16.82
C GLY A 96 6.00 1.10 -17.50
N GLY A 97 6.86 1.77 -18.26
CA GLY A 97 7.98 1.16 -18.97
C GLY A 97 9.20 2.09 -19.04
N SER A 98 10.17 1.76 -19.88
CA SER A 98 11.36 2.60 -20.11
C SER A 98 11.05 3.89 -20.88
N VAL A 99 9.87 3.98 -21.52
CA VAL A 99 9.47 5.10 -22.38
C VAL A 99 8.36 5.93 -21.75
N GLY A 100 7.28 5.30 -21.27
CA GLY A 100 6.09 5.96 -20.73
C GLY A 100 5.91 5.74 -19.23
N PRO A 101 5.36 6.73 -18.50
CA PRO A 101 5.12 6.62 -17.06
C PRO A 101 4.08 5.56 -16.70
N ASN A 102 4.07 5.16 -15.44
CA ASN A 102 3.03 4.31 -14.85
C ASN A 102 1.67 5.05 -14.85
N LEU A 103 0.72 4.55 -15.63
CA LEU A 103 -0.62 5.15 -15.75
C LEU A 103 -1.49 4.84 -14.54
N LEU A 104 -1.28 3.71 -13.87
CA LEU A 104 -2.00 3.32 -12.64
C LEU A 104 -1.71 4.26 -11.46
N ARG A 105 -0.65 5.06 -11.52
CA ARG A 105 -0.29 6.09 -10.52
C ARG A 105 -0.42 7.52 -11.06
N SER A 106 -0.96 7.68 -12.26
CA SER A 106 -1.17 8.99 -12.86
C SER A 106 -2.37 9.67 -12.23
N GLU A 107 -2.19 10.84 -11.63
CA GLU A 107 -3.28 11.64 -11.04
C GLU A 107 -4.43 11.85 -12.03
N ILE A 108 -4.12 12.06 -13.31
CA ILE A 108 -5.13 12.20 -14.36
C ILE A 108 -5.97 10.94 -14.51
N VAL A 109 -5.35 9.77 -14.56
CA VAL A 109 -6.09 8.50 -14.71
C VAL A 109 -6.87 8.16 -13.44
N LEU A 110 -6.37 8.58 -12.28
CA LEU A 110 -7.06 8.44 -10.99
C LEU A 110 -8.30 9.34 -10.90
N GLN A 111 -8.22 10.59 -11.42
CA GLN A 111 -9.32 11.56 -11.41
C GLN A 111 -10.30 11.37 -12.58
N ASP A 112 -9.85 10.81 -13.70
CA ASP A 112 -10.65 10.52 -14.89
C ASP A 112 -11.79 9.55 -14.54
N LYS A 113 -12.98 9.74 -15.11
CA LYS A 113 -14.15 8.89 -14.87
C LYS A 113 -14.57 8.08 -16.10
N ASN A 114 -14.60 8.72 -17.25
CA ASN A 114 -15.12 8.16 -18.51
C ASN A 114 -14.19 8.47 -19.70
N GLY A 115 -12.92 8.80 -19.45
CA GLY A 115 -11.95 9.20 -20.47
C GLY A 115 -11.89 10.71 -20.74
N GLU A 116 -12.64 11.54 -20.02
CA GLU A 116 -12.71 13.00 -20.25
C GLU A 116 -11.38 13.73 -20.00
N LEU A 117 -10.52 13.21 -19.13
CA LEU A 117 -9.19 13.78 -18.87
C LEU A 117 -8.09 13.09 -19.69
N ILE A 118 -8.33 11.84 -20.12
CA ILE A 118 -7.41 11.05 -20.94
C ILE A 118 -7.51 11.47 -22.41
N ALA A 119 -8.71 11.73 -22.94
CA ALA A 119 -8.94 12.04 -24.36
C ALA A 119 -8.11 13.23 -24.86
N PRO A 120 -8.04 14.40 -24.18
CA PRO A 120 -7.20 15.49 -24.65
C PRO A 120 -5.73 15.10 -24.79
N ILE A 121 -5.22 14.22 -23.92
CA ILE A 121 -3.82 13.76 -23.94
C ILE A 121 -3.58 12.83 -25.12
N VAL A 122 -4.48 11.86 -25.34
CA VAL A 122 -4.44 10.96 -26.50
C VAL A 122 -4.49 11.75 -27.81
N HIS A 123 -5.30 12.81 -27.84
CA HIS A 123 -5.45 13.71 -28.98
C HIS A 123 -4.32 14.74 -29.14
N GLY A 124 -3.31 14.70 -28.27
CA GLY A 124 -2.05 15.41 -28.48
C GLY A 124 -1.77 16.58 -27.55
N ALA A 125 -2.52 16.76 -26.46
CA ALA A 125 -2.25 17.83 -25.47
C ALA A 125 -0.90 17.70 -24.72
N ARG A 126 -0.11 16.66 -25.04
CA ARG A 126 1.21 16.38 -24.43
C ARG A 126 2.28 16.00 -25.45
N VAL A 127 2.10 16.34 -26.72
CA VAL A 127 3.10 16.06 -27.78
C VAL A 127 4.43 16.74 -27.48
N ASP A 128 4.39 17.96 -26.95
CA ASP A 128 5.55 18.72 -26.48
C ASP A 128 6.29 18.05 -25.30
N ARG A 129 5.60 17.19 -24.57
CA ARG A 129 6.13 16.41 -23.43
C ARG A 129 6.42 14.95 -23.78
N GLY A 130 6.46 14.61 -25.06
CA GLY A 130 6.88 13.30 -25.56
C GLY A 130 5.78 12.23 -25.65
N MET A 131 4.52 12.54 -25.33
CA MET A 131 3.40 11.63 -25.60
C MET A 131 2.87 11.89 -27.00
N PRO A 132 3.02 10.96 -27.96
CA PRO A 132 2.54 11.16 -29.32
C PRO A 132 1.01 11.26 -29.38
N LYS A 133 0.50 12.02 -30.35
CA LYS A 133 -0.91 11.98 -30.71
C LYS A 133 -1.23 10.59 -31.27
N ILE A 134 -2.27 9.98 -30.75
CA ILE A 134 -2.79 8.71 -31.26
C ILE A 134 -4.17 8.97 -31.85
N ASP A 135 -4.40 8.52 -33.08
CA ASP A 135 -5.70 8.67 -33.75
C ASP A 135 -6.68 7.61 -33.25
N LEU A 136 -7.35 7.90 -32.12
CA LEU A 136 -8.46 7.14 -31.57
C LEU A 136 -9.71 8.03 -31.52
N THR A 137 -10.89 7.43 -31.64
CA THR A 137 -12.16 8.14 -31.37
C THR A 137 -12.37 8.29 -29.85
N ASP A 138 -13.17 9.27 -29.43
CA ASP A 138 -13.47 9.45 -28.00
C ASP A 138 -14.11 8.21 -27.36
N ALA A 139 -14.90 7.46 -28.13
CA ALA A 139 -15.47 6.19 -27.69
C ALA A 139 -14.39 5.12 -27.43
N GLN A 140 -13.37 5.05 -28.29
CA GLN A 140 -12.23 4.16 -28.07
C GLN A 140 -11.39 4.59 -26.86
N VAL A 141 -11.23 5.90 -26.65
CA VAL A 141 -10.56 6.40 -25.43
C VAL A 141 -11.37 6.06 -24.18
N ALA A 142 -12.70 6.17 -24.22
CA ALA A 142 -13.57 5.78 -23.12
C ALA A 142 -13.47 4.28 -22.80
N ASP A 143 -13.43 3.40 -23.81
CA ASP A 143 -13.19 1.97 -23.62
C ASP A 143 -11.82 1.71 -22.96
N VAL A 144 -10.76 2.42 -23.39
CA VAL A 144 -9.42 2.34 -22.77
C VAL A 144 -9.44 2.83 -21.33
N ALA A 145 -10.11 3.95 -21.05
CA ALA A 145 -10.27 4.49 -19.70
C ALA A 145 -11.00 3.49 -18.79
N ALA A 146 -12.12 2.93 -19.25
CA ALA A 146 -12.86 1.90 -18.51
C ALA A 146 -11.99 0.68 -18.19
N TRP A 147 -11.16 0.23 -19.14
CA TRP A 147 -10.19 -0.84 -18.88
C TRP A 147 -9.13 -0.44 -17.86
N LEU A 148 -8.50 0.74 -17.99
CA LEU A 148 -7.52 1.25 -17.03
C LEU A 148 -8.11 1.34 -15.62
N HIS A 149 -9.38 1.73 -15.51
CA HIS A 149 -10.09 1.84 -14.24
C HIS A 149 -10.45 0.48 -13.62
N SER A 150 -10.51 -0.58 -14.43
CA SER A 150 -10.69 -1.95 -13.94
C SER A 150 -9.42 -2.55 -13.33
N LEU A 151 -8.25 -1.96 -13.63
CA LEU A 151 -6.97 -2.45 -13.14
C LEU A 151 -6.80 -2.09 -11.66
N LYS A 152 -6.43 -3.09 -10.86
CA LYS A 152 -6.18 -2.88 -9.45
C LYS A 152 -4.85 -2.16 -9.26
N VAL A 153 -4.90 -0.94 -8.71
CA VAL A 153 -3.72 -0.29 -8.14
C VAL A 153 -3.33 -1.03 -6.88
N SER A 154 -2.56 -2.10 -7.04
CA SER A 154 -1.85 -2.70 -5.93
C SER A 154 -0.46 -2.08 -5.90
N SER A 155 -0.04 -1.58 -4.73
CA SER A 155 1.36 -1.19 -4.48
C SER A 155 2.36 -2.33 -4.72
N ARG A 156 1.84 -3.54 -4.99
CA ARG A 156 2.53 -4.73 -5.42
C ARG A 156 1.78 -5.24 -6.64
N ALA A 157 2.19 -4.86 -7.85
CA ALA A 157 1.79 -5.59 -9.06
C ALA A 157 1.76 -7.08 -8.72
N VAL A 158 0.68 -7.78 -9.06
CA VAL A 158 0.60 -9.22 -8.80
C VAL A 158 1.80 -9.83 -9.50
N MET A 159 2.85 -10.12 -8.74
CA MET A 159 4.03 -10.79 -9.24
C MET A 159 3.56 -12.16 -9.64
N THR A 160 3.29 -12.32 -10.93
CA THR A 160 2.92 -13.59 -11.56
C THR A 160 4.09 -14.56 -11.52
N GLU A 161 5.32 -14.04 -11.42
CA GLU A 161 6.52 -14.81 -11.19
C GLU A 161 6.76 -15.00 -9.69
N LYS A 162 6.80 -16.27 -9.25
CA LYS A 162 7.25 -16.61 -7.89
C LYS A 162 8.75 -16.32 -7.82
N ILE A 163 9.16 -15.22 -7.18
CA ILE A 163 10.58 -14.97 -6.87
C ILE A 163 11.11 -16.13 -6.03
N ASN A 164 12.13 -16.81 -6.53
CA ASN A 164 12.93 -17.69 -5.71
C ASN A 164 13.82 -16.84 -4.79
N ILE A 165 13.62 -16.97 -3.48
CA ILE A 165 14.41 -16.25 -2.48
C ILE A 165 15.63 -17.06 -1.98
N VAL A 166 15.71 -18.34 -2.35
CA VAL A 166 16.78 -19.26 -1.96
C VAL A 166 17.92 -19.12 -2.96
N VAL A 167 18.66 -18.01 -2.84
CA VAL A 167 19.74 -17.61 -3.76
C VAL A 167 21.11 -17.52 -3.08
N GLY A 168 21.19 -17.81 -1.77
CA GLY A 168 22.44 -17.80 -1.00
C GLY A 168 23.23 -19.10 -1.11
N ASP A 169 24.44 -19.09 -0.55
CA ASP A 169 25.29 -20.28 -0.41
C ASP A 169 25.02 -20.98 0.93
N PRO A 170 24.55 -22.25 0.94
CA PRO A 170 24.26 -22.97 2.18
C PRO A 170 25.50 -23.25 3.04
N ASN A 171 26.71 -23.34 2.46
CA ASN A 171 27.92 -23.56 3.26
C ASN A 171 28.29 -22.28 4.04
N THR A 172 28.36 -21.14 3.35
CA THR A 172 28.50 -19.82 4.01
C THR A 172 27.36 -19.57 5.00
N GLY A 173 26.15 -20.02 4.68
CA GLY A 173 24.98 -19.93 5.53
C GLY A 173 25.11 -20.68 6.85
N LYS A 174 25.67 -21.89 6.81
CA LYS A 174 25.97 -22.70 7.99
C LYS A 174 26.96 -21.99 8.91
N ASP A 175 28.05 -21.47 8.36
CA ASP A 175 29.07 -20.75 9.13
C ASP A 175 28.51 -19.46 9.74
N THR A 176 27.70 -18.74 8.97
CA THR A 176 27.02 -17.52 9.41
C THR A 176 26.00 -17.82 10.51
N PHE A 177 25.22 -18.89 10.38
CA PHE A 177 24.29 -19.36 11.41
C PHE A 177 25.06 -19.70 12.70
N ASN A 178 26.15 -20.47 12.62
CA ASN A 178 26.92 -20.83 13.81
C ASN A 178 27.48 -19.60 14.54
N ARG A 179 27.91 -18.58 13.79
CA ARG A 179 28.43 -17.32 14.34
C ARG A 179 27.36 -16.42 14.94
N LEU A 180 26.22 -16.25 14.27
CA LEU A 180 25.18 -15.29 14.65
C LEU A 180 24.09 -15.88 15.56
N CYS A 181 23.79 -17.16 15.36
CA CYS A 181 22.66 -17.84 15.98
C CYS A 181 23.12 -18.94 16.95
N GLY A 182 24.28 -19.54 16.69
CA GLY A 182 24.78 -20.74 17.37
C GLY A 182 25.04 -20.60 18.87
N SER A 183 25.19 -19.38 19.40
CA SER A 183 25.30 -19.17 20.85
C SER A 183 24.01 -19.44 21.62
N CYS A 184 22.87 -19.41 20.92
CA CYS A 184 21.54 -19.57 21.51
C CYS A 184 20.76 -20.73 20.89
N HIS A 185 20.94 -20.99 19.60
CA HIS A 185 20.17 -21.94 18.82
C HIS A 185 21.03 -23.09 18.31
N SER A 186 20.43 -24.29 18.31
CA SER A 186 20.99 -25.48 17.67
C SER A 186 19.99 -26.11 16.72
N VAL A 187 20.45 -26.41 15.50
CA VAL A 187 19.64 -27.09 14.46
C VAL A 187 19.25 -28.53 14.85
N THR A 188 19.96 -29.12 15.81
CA THR A 188 19.63 -30.44 16.39
C THR A 188 18.99 -30.33 17.77
N GLY A 189 18.87 -29.12 18.33
CA GLY A 189 18.32 -28.84 19.65
C GLY A 189 16.96 -28.16 19.54
N ASP A 190 16.89 -26.92 19.98
CA ASP A 190 15.66 -26.13 20.01
C ASP A 190 15.09 -25.83 18.62
N LEU A 191 15.92 -25.83 17.57
CA LEU A 191 15.48 -25.68 16.17
C LEU A 191 15.31 -27.03 15.43
N ALA A 192 15.33 -28.16 16.13
CA ALA A 192 15.08 -29.46 15.50
C ALA A 192 13.72 -29.48 14.78
N GLY A 193 13.75 -29.81 13.48
CA GLY A 193 12.56 -29.83 12.62
C GLY A 193 11.96 -28.44 12.33
N PHE A 194 12.65 -27.34 12.64
CA PHE A 194 12.17 -25.99 12.33
C PHE A 194 11.89 -25.80 10.84
N ALA A 195 12.85 -26.16 9.98
CA ALA A 195 12.74 -25.95 8.54
C ALA A 195 11.60 -26.76 7.91
N ALA A 196 11.37 -27.99 8.39
CA ALA A 196 10.32 -28.89 7.92
C ALA A 196 8.90 -28.36 8.17
N LYS A 197 8.71 -27.42 9.12
CA LYS A 197 7.40 -26.80 9.39
C LYS A 197 6.94 -25.84 8.29
N TYR A 198 7.83 -25.44 7.37
CA TYR A 198 7.54 -24.45 6.35
C TYR A 198 7.64 -25.04 4.95
N SER A 199 6.52 -25.07 4.22
CA SER A 199 6.51 -25.42 2.80
C SER A 199 7.24 -24.36 1.96
N GLU A 200 6.96 -23.09 2.22
CA GLU A 200 7.51 -21.94 1.48
C GLU A 200 8.76 -21.35 2.17
N PRO A 201 9.92 -21.27 1.48
CA PRO A 201 11.15 -20.68 2.06
C PRO A 201 10.96 -19.25 2.56
N ARG A 202 10.10 -18.46 1.92
CA ARG A 202 9.81 -17.08 2.33
C ARG A 202 9.15 -16.99 3.70
N ALA A 203 8.25 -17.92 4.00
CA ALA A 203 7.62 -17.98 5.32
C ALA A 203 8.65 -18.37 6.40
N MET A 204 9.53 -19.32 6.07
CA MET A 204 10.64 -19.71 6.95
C MET A 204 11.61 -18.55 7.21
N GLN A 205 12.03 -17.82 6.16
CA GLN A 205 12.92 -16.67 6.29
C GLN A 205 12.33 -15.60 7.20
N GLN A 206 11.05 -15.27 6.98
CA GLN A 206 10.36 -14.29 7.80
C GLN A 206 10.27 -14.72 9.27
N ALA A 207 10.08 -16.02 9.51
CA ALA A 207 9.90 -16.57 10.85
C ALA A 207 11.18 -16.56 11.70
N TRP A 208 12.35 -16.84 11.11
CA TRP A 208 13.61 -16.73 11.86
C TRP A 208 14.10 -15.28 11.98
N LEU A 209 13.78 -14.41 11.02
CA LEU A 209 14.08 -12.98 11.15
C LEU A 209 13.29 -12.34 12.29
N LEU A 210 11.96 -12.52 12.30
CA LEU A 210 11.04 -11.94 13.29
C LEU A 210 10.23 -13.04 14.00
N PRO A 211 10.84 -13.82 14.90
CA PRO A 211 10.13 -14.84 15.65
C PRO A 211 9.08 -14.22 16.58
N GLY A 212 7.92 -14.88 16.70
CA GLY A 212 6.84 -14.46 17.59
C GLY A 212 5.90 -13.38 17.03
N MET A 213 6.12 -12.88 15.82
CA MET A 213 5.16 -11.98 15.15
C MET A 213 4.01 -12.81 14.52
N PRO A 214 2.74 -12.58 14.91
CA PRO A 214 1.61 -13.21 14.24
C PRO A 214 1.53 -12.73 12.79
N ALA A 215 1.37 -13.66 11.83
CA ALA A 215 0.97 -13.26 10.49
C ALA A 215 -0.37 -12.52 10.57
N GLY A 216 -0.51 -11.40 9.85
CA GLY A 216 -1.76 -10.61 9.81
C GLY A 216 -1.92 -9.55 10.91
N ARG A 217 -0.88 -9.24 11.71
CA ARG A 217 -0.92 -8.14 12.70
C ARG A 217 -1.16 -6.75 12.08
N PHE A 218 -0.90 -6.59 10.78
CA PHE A 218 -1.14 -5.33 10.05
C PHE A 218 -2.25 -5.50 8.99
N PRO A 219 -3.15 -4.51 8.84
CA PRO A 219 -4.10 -4.47 7.72
C PRO A 219 -3.36 -4.57 6.38
N GLY A 220 -3.66 -5.59 5.58
CA GLY A 220 -3.02 -5.81 4.28
C GLY A 220 -1.67 -6.55 4.31
N ALA A 221 -1.22 -7.02 5.47
CA ALA A 221 -0.15 -8.02 5.54
C ALA A 221 -0.64 -9.31 4.85
N PRO A 222 0.14 -9.91 3.93
CA PRO A 222 -0.23 -11.19 3.34
C PRO A 222 -0.48 -12.19 4.46
N ALA A 223 -1.59 -12.94 4.38
CA ALA A 223 -1.81 -14.13 5.18
C ALA A 223 -0.79 -15.18 4.75
N GLY A 224 0.47 -15.03 5.19
CA GLY A 224 1.45 -16.09 5.12
C GLY A 224 1.09 -17.17 6.14
N PRO A 225 1.47 -18.44 5.92
CA PRO A 225 1.31 -19.46 6.93
C PRO A 225 2.08 -19.05 8.20
N SER A 226 1.36 -18.56 9.21
CA SER A 226 1.91 -18.38 10.55
C SER A 226 2.01 -19.76 11.17
N VAL A 227 3.19 -20.36 11.11
CA VAL A 227 3.51 -21.47 11.99
C VAL A 227 3.66 -20.88 13.39
N PRO A 228 2.84 -21.30 14.38
CA PRO A 228 2.99 -20.81 15.75
C PRO A 228 4.35 -21.23 16.28
N LEU A 229 5.20 -20.25 16.57
CA LEU A 229 6.50 -20.46 17.20
C LEU A 229 6.33 -20.39 18.72
N LYS A 230 6.88 -21.38 19.41
CA LYS A 230 6.97 -21.38 20.86
C LYS A 230 8.17 -20.54 21.27
N VAL A 231 7.97 -19.25 21.43
CA VAL A 231 8.99 -18.32 21.94
C VAL A 231 8.86 -18.26 23.47
N PRO A 232 9.95 -18.44 24.25
CA PRO A 232 9.90 -18.22 25.68
C PRO A 232 9.44 -16.79 26.00
N PRO A 233 8.63 -16.58 27.06
CA PRO A 233 8.16 -15.25 27.40
C PRO A 233 9.30 -14.37 27.91
N VAL A 234 9.11 -13.06 27.84
CA VAL A 234 9.98 -12.11 28.55
C VAL A 234 9.79 -12.32 30.05
N THR A 235 10.89 -12.42 30.79
CA THR A 235 10.87 -12.50 32.25
C THR A 235 11.56 -11.27 32.84
N ALA A 236 11.28 -10.99 34.11
CA ALA A 236 11.99 -9.96 34.84
C ALA A 236 12.30 -10.41 36.27
N THR A 237 13.49 -10.03 36.74
CA THR A 237 13.90 -10.14 38.13
C THR A 237 13.72 -8.77 38.78
N VAL A 238 12.74 -8.65 39.67
CA VAL A 238 12.44 -7.43 40.41
C VAL A 238 13.08 -7.53 41.79
N THR A 239 13.94 -6.58 42.14
CA THR A 239 14.59 -6.50 43.45
C THR A 239 14.03 -5.32 44.24
N PRO A 240 13.10 -5.56 45.18
CA PRO A 240 12.55 -4.53 46.05
C PRO A 240 13.62 -3.92 46.96
N ALA A 241 13.35 -2.71 47.48
CA ALA A 241 14.21 -2.07 48.48
C ALA A 241 14.32 -2.88 49.78
N LYS A 242 13.27 -3.65 50.10
CA LYS A 242 13.19 -4.56 51.24
C LYS A 242 12.55 -5.87 50.79
N GLY A 243 13.22 -6.98 51.02
CA GLY A 243 12.72 -8.32 50.66
C GLY A 243 13.62 -9.03 49.64
N ALA A 244 13.27 -10.28 49.35
CA ALA A 244 13.97 -11.08 48.35
C ALA A 244 13.60 -10.64 46.92
N PRO A 245 14.50 -10.81 45.93
CA PRO A 245 14.16 -10.65 44.53
C PRO A 245 13.04 -11.60 44.11
N VAL A 246 12.13 -11.12 43.26
CA VAL A 246 11.03 -11.89 42.68
C VAL A 246 11.24 -12.01 41.18
N THR A 247 11.29 -13.24 40.68
CA THR A 247 11.48 -13.54 39.26
C THR A 247 10.22 -14.15 38.68
N GLY A 248 9.75 -13.63 37.55
CA GLY A 248 8.57 -14.15 36.89
C GLY A 248 8.44 -13.69 35.44
N LYS A 249 7.39 -14.15 34.78
CA LYS A 249 6.96 -13.66 33.47
C LYS A 249 6.62 -12.19 33.60
N LEU A 250 7.20 -11.33 32.76
CA LEU A 250 6.91 -9.91 32.77
C LEU A 250 5.53 -9.66 32.14
N ASP A 251 4.57 -9.19 32.94
CA ASP A 251 3.23 -8.88 32.46
C ASP A 251 3.11 -7.43 32.00
N ALA A 252 3.69 -6.50 32.77
CA ALA A 252 3.67 -5.07 32.48
C ALA A 252 4.83 -4.36 33.17
N ILE A 253 5.32 -3.29 32.54
CA ILE A 253 6.27 -2.36 33.14
C ILE A 253 6.07 -0.97 32.53
N ASP A 254 5.97 0.03 33.38
CA ASP A 254 5.95 1.45 33.02
C ASP A 254 6.69 2.27 34.08
N ASP A 255 6.54 3.59 34.05
CA ASP A 255 7.22 4.50 34.97
C ASP A 255 6.69 4.40 36.41
N PHE A 256 5.50 3.82 36.62
CA PHE A 256 4.80 3.78 37.91
C PHE A 256 4.82 2.42 38.56
N TYR A 257 4.90 1.33 37.78
CA TYR A 257 4.95 -0.02 38.34
C TYR A 257 5.63 -1.04 37.43
N VAL A 258 5.99 -2.16 38.04
CA VAL A 258 6.35 -3.41 37.35
C VAL A 258 5.46 -4.52 37.89
N GLN A 259 4.99 -5.38 36.99
CA GLN A 259 4.19 -6.55 37.32
C GLN A 259 4.81 -7.81 36.71
N VAL A 260 5.00 -8.81 37.55
CA VAL A 260 5.49 -10.14 37.16
C VAL A 260 4.56 -11.23 37.69
N THR A 261 4.36 -12.28 36.91
CA THR A 261 3.70 -13.52 37.36
C THR A 261 4.75 -14.60 37.56
N THR A 262 4.89 -15.08 38.80
CA THR A 262 5.82 -16.15 39.18
C THR A 262 5.37 -17.51 38.65
N GLU A 263 6.24 -18.52 38.71
CA GLU A 263 5.97 -19.85 38.15
C GLU A 263 4.77 -20.56 38.79
N ASP A 264 4.49 -20.27 40.06
CA ASP A 264 3.30 -20.73 40.80
C ASP A 264 2.01 -19.99 40.40
N GLY A 265 2.08 -19.07 39.44
CA GLY A 265 0.94 -18.33 38.91
C GLY A 265 0.55 -17.10 39.74
N VAL A 266 1.33 -16.74 40.76
CA VAL A 266 1.05 -15.58 41.61
C VAL A 266 1.51 -14.30 40.92
N ALA A 267 0.60 -13.32 40.80
CA ALA A 267 0.93 -12.01 40.25
C ALA A 267 1.47 -11.09 41.36
N HIS A 268 2.64 -10.52 41.14
CA HIS A 268 3.28 -9.53 42.01
C HIS A 268 3.37 -8.20 41.29
N ARG A 269 2.88 -7.13 41.94
CA ARG A 269 2.98 -5.76 41.44
C ARG A 269 3.78 -4.91 42.42
N PHE A 270 4.75 -4.17 41.89
CA PHE A 270 5.61 -3.29 42.66
C PHE A 270 5.51 -1.87 42.11
N LEU A 271 5.25 -0.89 42.97
CA LEU A 271 5.33 0.51 42.59
C LEU A 271 6.78 0.90 42.33
N ARG A 272 6.97 1.80 41.37
CA ARG A 272 8.27 2.32 40.96
C ARG A 272 8.40 3.78 41.41
N GLU A 273 9.38 4.03 42.26
CA GLU A 273 9.70 5.37 42.77
C GLU A 273 11.22 5.51 42.87
N ASN A 274 11.78 6.57 42.29
CA ASN A 274 13.20 6.92 42.38
C ASN A 274 14.14 5.72 42.12
N ASP A 275 14.00 5.09 40.95
CA ASP A 275 14.78 3.94 40.49
C ASP A 275 14.63 2.63 41.29
N LEU A 276 13.71 2.57 42.26
CA LEU A 276 13.34 1.35 42.99
C LEU A 276 11.95 0.84 42.55
N PRO A 277 11.70 -0.48 42.55
CA PRO A 277 12.67 -1.58 42.65
C PRO A 277 13.63 -1.61 41.46
N LYS A 278 14.82 -2.20 41.65
CA LYS A 278 15.71 -2.53 40.52
C LYS A 278 15.04 -3.61 39.69
N VAL A 279 14.93 -3.41 38.37
CA VAL A 279 14.32 -4.37 37.46
C VAL A 279 15.34 -4.81 36.42
N GLU A 280 15.60 -6.12 36.37
CA GLU A 280 16.42 -6.75 35.33
C GLU A 280 15.49 -7.52 34.38
N ILE A 281 15.39 -7.07 33.13
CA ILE A 281 14.54 -7.70 32.12
C ILE A 281 15.35 -8.70 31.32
N HIS A 282 14.85 -9.92 31.20
CA HIS A 282 15.42 -10.98 30.37
C HIS A 282 14.49 -11.21 29.18
N ASP A 283 14.84 -10.64 28.03
CA ASP A 283 14.07 -10.73 26.79
C ASP A 283 14.77 -11.65 25.78
N PRO A 284 14.25 -12.88 25.54
CA PRO A 284 14.83 -13.85 24.61
C PRO A 284 14.95 -13.35 23.16
N LEU A 285 14.16 -12.33 22.78
CA LEU A 285 14.13 -11.77 21.44
C LEU A 285 14.95 -10.49 21.28
N ALA A 286 15.62 -10.02 22.34
CA ALA A 286 16.47 -8.82 22.26
C ALA A 286 17.55 -8.92 21.18
N ALA A 287 18.23 -10.07 21.08
CA ALA A 287 19.24 -10.32 20.05
C ALA A 287 18.65 -10.27 18.63
N HIS A 288 17.49 -10.90 18.40
CA HIS A 288 16.81 -10.84 17.10
C HIS A 288 16.47 -9.41 16.69
N ARG A 289 16.00 -8.57 17.62
CA ARG A 289 15.69 -7.16 17.32
C ARG A 289 16.94 -6.33 17.05
N ALA A 290 18.01 -6.54 17.82
CA ALA A 290 19.28 -5.85 17.62
C ALA A 290 19.94 -6.22 16.27
N MET A 291 19.80 -7.48 15.84
CA MET A 291 20.34 -8.02 14.59
C MET A 291 19.85 -7.24 13.35
N PHE A 292 18.63 -6.71 13.34
CA PHE A 292 18.12 -5.92 12.19
C PHE A 292 18.94 -4.68 11.86
N ARG A 293 19.76 -4.19 12.80
CA ARG A 293 20.64 -3.04 12.56
C ARG A 293 21.95 -3.42 11.88
N THR A 294 22.32 -4.70 11.90
CA THR A 294 23.68 -5.15 11.54
C THR A 294 23.70 -6.28 10.51
N ILE A 295 22.66 -7.11 10.44
CA ILE A 295 22.59 -8.22 9.48
C ILE A 295 22.52 -7.70 8.05
N LYS A 296 23.28 -8.33 7.16
CA LYS A 296 23.36 -7.99 5.75
C LYS A 296 22.41 -8.86 4.93
N ASP A 297 21.93 -8.30 3.83
CA ASP A 297 21.08 -9.00 2.87
C ASP A 297 21.65 -10.37 2.45
N LYS A 298 22.94 -10.41 2.09
CA LYS A 298 23.64 -11.67 1.78
C LYS A 298 23.57 -12.70 2.92
N GLU A 299 23.75 -12.28 4.17
CA GLU A 299 23.70 -13.19 5.32
C GLU A 299 22.29 -13.78 5.50
N ILE A 300 21.25 -12.99 5.24
CA ILE A 300 19.86 -13.46 5.27
C ILE A 300 19.64 -14.55 4.21
N HIS A 301 20.13 -14.34 2.99
CA HIS A 301 20.01 -15.30 1.90
C HIS A 301 20.81 -16.58 2.17
N ASP A 302 22.05 -16.45 2.65
CA ASP A 302 22.91 -17.59 2.97
C ASP A 302 22.32 -18.43 4.12
N ILE A 303 21.89 -17.81 5.23
CA ILE A 303 21.23 -18.53 6.34
C ILE A 303 19.98 -19.23 5.83
N THR A 304 19.16 -18.56 5.01
CA THR A 304 17.94 -19.16 4.47
C THR A 304 18.26 -20.35 3.57
N ALA A 305 19.28 -20.25 2.72
CA ALA A 305 19.75 -21.38 1.90
C ALA A 305 20.20 -22.55 2.77
N TYR A 306 20.97 -22.31 3.83
CA TYR A 306 21.38 -23.34 4.78
C TYR A 306 20.16 -24.00 5.45
N LEU A 307 19.22 -23.23 6.00
CA LEU A 307 18.05 -23.80 6.68
C LEU A 307 17.17 -24.63 5.74
N VAL A 308 17.09 -24.28 4.45
CA VAL A 308 16.36 -25.10 3.45
C VAL A 308 16.99 -26.50 3.32
N THR A 309 18.31 -26.64 3.47
CA THR A 309 18.98 -27.96 3.43
C THR A 309 18.65 -28.87 4.61
N LEU A 310 18.02 -28.33 5.67
CA LEU A 310 17.67 -29.06 6.89
C LEU A 310 16.22 -29.57 6.90
N LYS A 311 15.53 -29.49 5.76
CA LYS A 311 14.17 -30.03 5.59
C LYS A 311 14.15 -31.55 5.51
#